data_AF-A0A8H6R1K8-F1
#
_entry.id   AF-A0A8H6R1K8-F1
#
_cell.length_a   1.000
_cell.length_b   1.000
_cell.length_c   1.000
_cell.angle_alpha   90.00
_cell.angle_beta   90.00
_cell.angle_gamma   90.00
#
_symmetry.space_group_name_H-M   'P 1'
#
loop_
_entity.id
_entity.type
_entity.pdbx_description
1 polymer ?
#
loop_
_entity_poly.entity_id
_entity_poly.type
_entity_poly.pdbx_seq_one_letter_code
_entity_poly.pdbx_strand_id
1 'polypeptide(L)'
;MPLTRAQSRTAVQRRELKPTSGVSESDKATPRKRKAQEEEELYGKGRKQKQRAPSKSTSIPRSGIARKKSAKEQVKGLDAEMIKHRARTNSTPMILKIDKLMAEYGDLPLTDVGIPSPNKPTPDTILSHILNALLSSAHISHHIARSALLNLMKHGYYDLKTLKASTWKERVALLDEAGYARYDFSTATELGKLATLVKNKYGNVPSRMLHSPQFSACFIRASRLDLARGRKLLKERLKEVKGIGPLGIEIFISTVQWVWPSLCPFLGSRDLQVAEQIGLGKDVNAIYELLDRNPEQMAKLSIALTKIRLEKHSQEFLE
;
A
#
# COMPACT_ATOMS: atom_id res chain seq x y z
N MET A 1 48.74 0.27 -31.45
CA MET A 1 47.94 0.25 -30.21
C MET A 1 46.66 1.03 -30.46
N PRO A 2 45.47 0.41 -30.52
CA PRO A 2 44.22 1.14 -30.74
C PRO A 2 43.78 1.85 -29.45
N LEU A 3 43.32 3.09 -29.60
CA LEU A 3 42.88 3.96 -28.50
C LEU A 3 41.55 3.47 -27.90
N THR A 4 41.44 3.53 -26.58
CA THR A 4 40.26 3.10 -25.82
C THR A 4 39.06 4.05 -25.95
N ARG A 5 37.86 3.47 -25.92
CA ARG A 5 36.50 4.03 -26.15
C ARG A 5 36.11 5.30 -25.34
N ALA A 6 36.95 5.74 -24.40
CA ALA A 6 36.73 6.94 -23.59
C ALA A 6 37.30 8.23 -24.21
N GLN A 7 38.16 8.16 -25.24
CA GLN A 7 38.82 9.33 -25.83
C GLN A 7 38.20 9.81 -27.16
N SER A 8 37.21 9.11 -27.71
CA SER A 8 36.57 9.44 -29.00
C SER A 8 35.34 10.35 -28.90
N ARG A 9 35.00 10.87 -27.71
CA ARG A 9 33.78 11.68 -27.51
C ARG A 9 33.98 13.19 -27.37
N THR A 10 35.21 13.68 -27.41
CA THR A 10 35.50 15.12 -27.21
C THR A 10 35.78 15.89 -28.51
N ALA A 11 35.61 15.25 -29.68
CA ALA A 11 35.97 15.87 -30.97
C ALA A 11 34.85 15.82 -32.01
N VAL A 12 33.63 16.28 -31.68
CA VAL A 12 32.71 16.85 -32.68
C VAL A 12 31.83 17.91 -32.01
N GLN A 13 32.31 19.14 -32.02
CA GLN A 13 31.50 20.33 -31.78
C GLN A 13 31.20 20.98 -33.14
N ARG A 14 29.97 21.51 -33.27
CA ARG A 14 29.49 22.43 -34.32
C ARG A 14 29.30 21.84 -35.73
N ARG A 15 28.05 21.58 -36.09
CA ARG A 15 27.51 21.88 -37.43
C ARG A 15 26.07 22.38 -37.31
N GLU A 16 25.81 23.40 -38.12
CA GLU A 16 24.70 24.35 -38.07
C GLU A 16 23.36 23.75 -38.54
N LEU A 17 22.26 24.28 -38.01
CA LEU A 17 20.89 23.98 -38.43
C LEU A 17 20.45 24.96 -39.54
N LYS A 18 19.87 24.42 -40.62
CA LYS A 18 18.96 25.15 -41.52
C LYS A 18 17.67 24.35 -41.76
N PRO A 19 16.53 25.03 -42.00
CA PRO A 19 15.20 24.44 -41.89
C PRO A 19 14.66 23.94 -43.24
N THR A 20 13.81 22.92 -43.21
CA THR A 20 12.95 22.57 -44.34
C THR A 20 11.53 22.25 -43.87
N SER A 21 10.61 23.05 -44.41
CA SER A 21 9.16 22.93 -44.46
C SER A 21 8.68 21.67 -45.17
N GLY A 22 7.53 21.13 -44.75
CA GLY A 22 6.78 20.12 -45.50
C GLY A 22 5.49 19.72 -44.78
N VAL A 23 4.37 20.28 -45.25
CA VAL A 23 2.98 20.03 -44.82
C VAL A 23 2.42 18.81 -45.56
N SER A 24 1.62 17.97 -44.89
CA SER A 24 0.43 17.35 -45.50
C SER A 24 -0.58 16.86 -44.45
N GLU A 25 -1.81 17.34 -44.59
CA GLU A 25 -3.03 16.93 -43.88
C GLU A 25 -3.68 15.70 -44.54
N SER A 26 -4.40 14.89 -43.76
CA SER A 26 -5.77 14.44 -44.12
C SER A 26 -6.48 13.78 -42.91
N ASP A 27 -7.48 14.51 -42.38
CA ASP A 27 -8.89 14.14 -42.16
C ASP A 27 -9.32 12.66 -42.37
N LYS A 28 -10.27 12.03 -41.66
CA LYS A 28 -11.38 12.45 -40.77
C LYS A 28 -11.94 11.18 -40.12
N ALA A 29 -12.40 11.25 -38.87
CA ALA A 29 -13.22 10.22 -38.24
C ALA A 29 -14.57 10.81 -37.80
N THR A 30 -15.67 10.13 -38.13
CA THR A 30 -17.02 10.44 -37.59
C THR A 30 -17.80 9.15 -37.29
N PRO A 31 -18.72 9.18 -36.30
CA PRO A 31 -19.19 8.01 -35.55
C PRO A 31 -20.55 7.48 -36.04
N ARG A 32 -20.90 6.24 -35.68
CA ARG A 32 -22.27 5.72 -35.85
C ARG A 32 -22.88 5.20 -34.55
N LYS A 33 -24.00 5.82 -34.18
CA LYS A 33 -24.99 5.40 -33.16
C LYS A 33 -25.90 4.30 -33.71
N ARG A 34 -26.25 3.37 -32.80
CA ARG A 34 -27.53 2.67 -32.55
C ARG A 34 -28.41 2.22 -33.74
N LYS A 35 -28.83 0.95 -33.69
CA LYS A 35 -30.23 0.54 -33.84
C LYS A 35 -30.53 -0.69 -32.96
N ALA A 36 -31.67 -0.62 -32.28
CA ALA A 36 -32.33 -1.70 -31.56
C ALA A 36 -33.47 -2.24 -32.44
N GLN A 37 -33.90 -3.49 -32.19
CA GLN A 37 -35.25 -4.10 -32.31
C GLN A 37 -35.05 -5.62 -32.37
N GLU A 38 -35.47 -6.37 -31.35
CA GLU A 38 -36.82 -6.95 -31.11
C GLU A 38 -37.00 -8.29 -31.82
N GLU A 39 -37.14 -9.37 -31.04
CA GLU A 39 -38.00 -10.51 -31.37
C GLU A 39 -38.47 -11.20 -30.08
N GLU A 40 -39.73 -11.61 -30.10
CA GLU A 40 -40.63 -11.84 -28.98
C GLU A 40 -40.90 -13.35 -28.76
N GLU A 41 -41.15 -13.70 -27.50
CA GLU A 41 -42.11 -14.69 -26.97
C GLU A 41 -42.17 -16.18 -27.39
N LEU A 42 -42.21 -17.04 -26.35
CA LEU A 42 -43.11 -18.20 -26.31
C LEU A 42 -43.50 -18.58 -24.86
N TYR A 43 -44.78 -18.30 -24.52
CA TYR A 43 -45.74 -18.99 -23.63
C TYR A 43 -45.31 -19.51 -22.23
N GLY A 44 -46.07 -19.36 -21.13
CA GLY A 44 -47.40 -18.80 -20.90
C GLY A 44 -48.03 -19.29 -19.57
N LYS A 45 -48.70 -18.36 -18.87
CA LYS A 45 -49.92 -18.45 -18.02
C LYS A 45 -49.94 -19.28 -16.70
N GLY A 46 -50.39 -18.61 -15.63
CA GLY A 46 -50.84 -19.27 -14.39
C GLY A 46 -51.31 -18.40 -13.21
N ARG A 47 -52.31 -17.53 -13.46
CA ARG A 47 -53.18 -16.71 -12.58
C ARG A 47 -53.11 -16.75 -11.02
N LYS A 48 -53.25 -15.52 -10.50
CA LYS A 48 -53.57 -15.00 -9.15
C LYS A 48 -54.91 -15.53 -8.56
N GLN A 49 -55.03 -15.54 -7.22
CA GLN A 49 -55.97 -14.64 -6.50
C GLN A 49 -55.77 -14.57 -4.97
N LYS A 50 -56.45 -13.59 -4.38
CA LYS A 50 -56.13 -12.75 -3.22
C LYS A 50 -56.97 -13.11 -1.98
N GLN A 51 -56.42 -12.75 -0.81
CA GLN A 51 -57.08 -12.21 0.40
C GLN A 51 -57.98 -13.11 1.27
N ARG A 52 -57.63 -13.18 2.56
CA ARG A 52 -58.38 -12.52 3.66
C ARG A 52 -57.64 -12.70 5.01
N ALA A 53 -57.59 -11.62 5.81
CA ALA A 53 -57.45 -11.65 7.27
C ALA A 53 -58.87 -11.45 7.88
N PRO A 54 -59.19 -11.72 9.16
CA PRO A 54 -58.49 -11.14 10.32
C PRO A 54 -58.45 -11.95 11.65
N SER A 55 -57.59 -11.46 12.57
CA SER A 55 -57.68 -11.40 14.05
C SER A 55 -58.33 -12.52 14.88
N LYS A 56 -57.61 -12.98 15.93
CA LYS A 56 -57.93 -12.68 17.35
C LYS A 56 -56.86 -13.22 18.30
N SER A 57 -56.50 -12.37 19.25
CA SER A 57 -55.64 -12.60 20.41
C SER A 57 -56.43 -13.15 21.60
N THR A 58 -55.87 -14.10 22.33
CA THR A 58 -56.20 -14.31 23.76
C THR A 58 -54.97 -14.82 24.52
N SER A 59 -54.57 -14.08 25.56
CA SER A 59 -53.71 -14.46 26.70
C SER A 59 -54.30 -15.65 27.47
N ILE A 60 -53.61 -16.43 28.33
CA ILE A 60 -52.84 -16.10 29.56
C ILE A 60 -51.92 -17.31 29.97
N PRO A 61 -51.16 -17.33 31.09
CA PRO A 61 -49.76 -17.77 31.13
C PRO A 61 -49.55 -19.09 31.90
N ARG A 62 -48.33 -19.66 31.92
CA ARG A 62 -47.93 -20.59 32.99
C ARG A 62 -46.42 -20.75 33.15
N SER A 63 -45.97 -20.30 34.33
CA SER A 63 -45.01 -20.91 35.26
C SER A 63 -43.66 -21.42 34.76
N GLY A 64 -42.62 -20.95 35.47
CA GLY A 64 -41.23 -21.27 35.24
C GLY A 64 -40.86 -22.74 35.39
N ILE A 65 -39.90 -23.13 34.56
CA ILE A 65 -39.01 -24.27 34.80
C ILE A 65 -37.61 -23.73 34.55
N ALA A 66 -36.81 -23.66 35.60
CA ALA A 66 -35.38 -23.40 35.51
C ALA A 66 -34.75 -24.48 34.62
N ARG A 67 -34.32 -24.11 33.40
CA ARG A 67 -33.52 -24.98 32.54
C ARG A 67 -32.19 -25.25 33.24
N LYS A 68 -32.03 -26.45 33.78
CA LYS A 68 -30.69 -27.03 34.03
C LYS A 68 -29.91 -26.96 32.72
N LYS A 69 -28.83 -26.17 32.69
CA LYS A 69 -27.85 -26.17 31.60
C LYS A 69 -27.39 -27.61 31.42
N SER A 70 -27.63 -28.17 30.24
CA SER A 70 -27.24 -29.54 29.92
C SER A 70 -25.72 -29.67 30.00
N ALA A 71 -25.21 -30.79 30.49
CA ALA A 71 -23.77 -31.07 30.63
C ALA A 71 -22.97 -30.85 29.32
N LYS A 72 -23.65 -30.88 28.16
CA LYS A 72 -23.08 -30.61 26.83
C LYS A 72 -22.71 -29.13 26.59
N GLU A 73 -23.35 -28.19 27.28
CA GLU A 73 -22.97 -26.76 27.26
C GLU A 73 -21.81 -26.46 28.23
N GLN A 74 -21.70 -27.19 29.33
CA GLN A 74 -20.60 -27.04 30.28
C GLN A 74 -19.28 -27.58 29.71
N VAL A 75 -19.30 -28.72 29.01
CA VAL A 75 -18.11 -29.27 28.33
C VAL A 75 -17.63 -28.35 27.20
N LYS A 76 -18.54 -27.77 26.40
CA LYS A 76 -18.19 -26.74 25.39
C LYS A 76 -17.61 -25.45 26.00
N GLY A 77 -18.08 -25.06 27.19
CA GLY A 77 -17.57 -23.89 27.92
C GLY A 77 -16.16 -24.12 28.46
N LEU A 78 -15.89 -25.31 29.00
CA LEU A 78 -14.58 -25.71 29.50
C LEU A 78 -13.55 -25.84 28.37
N ASP A 79 -13.91 -26.41 27.22
CA ASP A 79 -13.04 -26.46 26.04
C ASP A 79 -12.71 -25.05 25.51
N ALA A 80 -13.69 -24.15 25.49
CA ALA A 80 -13.50 -22.76 25.07
C ALA A 80 -12.65 -21.95 26.06
N GLU A 81 -12.78 -22.19 27.37
CA GLU A 81 -11.91 -21.60 28.39
C GLU A 81 -10.48 -22.16 28.31
N MET A 82 -10.31 -23.46 28.10
CA MET A 82 -8.99 -24.09 27.94
C MET A 82 -8.29 -23.60 26.68
N ILE A 83 -9.02 -23.41 25.56
CA ILE A 83 -8.49 -22.82 24.32
C ILE A 83 -8.11 -21.35 24.55
N LYS A 84 -8.94 -20.56 25.25
CA LYS A 84 -8.61 -19.16 25.61
C LYS A 84 -7.41 -19.07 26.55
N HIS A 85 -7.28 -19.99 27.50
CA HIS A 85 -6.17 -20.05 28.43
C HIS A 85 -4.88 -20.44 27.70
N ARG A 86 -4.92 -21.43 26.79
CA ARG A 86 -3.78 -21.85 25.96
C ARG A 86 -3.36 -20.76 24.95
N ALA A 87 -4.34 -20.05 24.37
CA ALA A 87 -4.07 -18.89 23.54
C ALA A 87 -3.38 -17.77 24.36
N ARG A 88 -3.88 -17.47 25.57
CA ARG A 88 -3.24 -16.51 26.49
C ARG A 88 -1.84 -16.92 26.91
N THR A 89 -1.59 -18.19 27.23
CA THR A 89 -0.26 -18.66 27.65
C THR A 89 0.77 -18.64 26.51
N ASN A 90 0.34 -18.86 25.27
CA ASN A 90 1.21 -18.72 24.09
C ASN A 90 1.38 -17.26 23.62
N SER A 91 0.48 -16.35 24.03
CA SER A 91 0.55 -14.93 23.68
C SER A 91 1.70 -14.23 24.39
N THR A 92 1.92 -14.53 25.67
CA THR A 92 2.95 -13.89 26.50
C THR A 92 4.37 -13.99 25.90
N PRO A 93 4.88 -15.17 25.49
CA PRO A 93 6.19 -15.25 24.84
C PRO A 93 6.24 -14.57 23.47
N MET A 94 5.14 -14.58 22.70
CA MET A 94 5.07 -13.84 21.42
C MET A 94 5.12 -12.33 21.63
N ILE A 95 4.41 -11.80 22.64
CA ILE A 95 4.42 -10.37 22.98
C ILE A 95 5.82 -9.93 23.40
N LEU A 96 6.50 -10.69 24.28
CA LEU A 96 7.88 -10.39 24.67
C LEU A 96 8.85 -10.40 23.47
N LYS A 97 8.65 -11.33 22.53
CA LYS A 97 9.44 -11.39 21.29
C LYS A 97 9.20 -10.19 20.39
N ILE A 98 7.94 -9.78 20.23
CA ILE A 98 7.56 -8.56 19.49
C ILE A 98 8.16 -7.32 20.15
N ASP A 99 8.06 -7.20 21.48
CA ASP A 99 8.60 -6.08 22.23
C ASP A 99 10.13 -5.98 22.08
N LYS A 100 10.85 -7.10 22.19
CA LYS A 100 12.29 -7.15 21.95
C LYS A 100 12.63 -6.72 20.52
N LEU A 101 11.95 -7.29 19.52
CA LEU A 101 12.15 -6.98 18.11
C LEU A 101 11.91 -5.50 17.82
N MET A 102 10.86 -4.90 18.39
CA MET A 102 10.56 -3.49 18.21
C MET A 102 11.51 -2.58 19.00
N ALA A 103 12.01 -3.01 20.16
CA ALA A 103 12.98 -2.24 20.93
C ALA A 103 14.34 -2.14 20.21
N GLU A 104 14.78 -3.21 19.54
CA GLU A 104 16.07 -3.26 18.85
C GLU A 104 16.00 -2.71 17.42
N TYR A 105 14.93 -3.03 16.67
CA TYR A 105 14.84 -2.75 15.23
C TYR A 105 13.62 -1.91 14.83
N GLY A 106 12.71 -1.62 15.76
CA GLY A 106 11.46 -0.90 15.48
C GLY A 106 11.67 0.61 15.36
N ASP A 107 11.32 1.16 14.21
CA ASP A 107 11.27 2.60 13.97
C ASP A 107 9.97 2.98 13.27
N LEU A 108 9.63 4.26 13.37
CA LEU A 108 8.53 4.82 12.59
C LEU A 108 8.98 5.09 11.15
N PRO A 109 8.22 4.64 10.14
CA PRO A 109 8.58 4.84 8.75
C PRO A 109 8.83 6.31 8.39
N LEU A 110 9.98 6.58 7.77
CA LEU A 110 10.36 7.91 7.25
C LEU A 110 10.33 9.05 8.28
N THR A 111 10.54 8.75 9.56
CA THR A 111 10.68 9.82 10.58
C THR A 111 12.06 10.47 10.59
N ASP A 112 13.07 9.77 10.07
CA ASP A 112 14.47 10.16 10.04
C ASP A 112 14.90 10.85 8.72
N VAL A 113 14.00 11.00 7.74
CA VAL A 113 14.33 11.60 6.43
C VAL A 113 14.26 13.13 6.38
N GLY A 114 13.97 13.80 7.51
CA GLY A 114 13.99 15.27 7.60
C GLY A 114 12.79 15.99 6.97
N ILE A 115 11.63 15.33 6.87
CA ILE A 115 10.39 15.98 6.40
C ILE A 115 9.68 16.74 7.54
N PRO A 116 8.95 17.85 7.26
CA PRO A 116 8.41 18.71 8.33
C PRO A 116 7.32 18.07 9.21
N SER A 117 6.55 17.11 8.68
CA SER A 117 5.43 16.49 9.41
C SER A 117 5.29 15.01 9.05
N PRO A 118 6.27 14.16 9.45
CA PRO A 118 6.33 12.76 9.06
C PRO A 118 5.15 11.93 9.58
N ASN A 119 4.51 12.37 10.67
CA ASN A 119 3.43 11.64 11.32
C ASN A 119 2.01 12.04 10.86
N LYS A 120 1.89 12.85 9.81
CA LYS A 120 0.60 13.31 9.28
C LYS A 120 0.49 12.99 7.78
N PRO A 121 -0.72 12.71 7.25
CA PRO A 121 -0.92 12.41 5.83
C PRO A 121 -0.90 13.69 4.96
N THR A 122 0.15 14.49 5.09
CA THR A 122 0.35 15.71 4.30
C THR A 122 0.76 15.34 2.86
N PRO A 123 0.56 16.24 1.88
CA PRO A 123 1.04 16.06 0.52
C PRO A 123 2.51 15.61 0.44
N ASP A 124 3.37 16.25 1.23
CA ASP A 124 4.82 16.01 1.25
C ASP A 124 5.16 14.65 1.85
N THR A 125 4.48 14.28 2.94
CA THR A 125 4.63 12.97 3.57
C THR A 125 4.23 11.86 2.59
N ILE A 126 3.08 12.00 1.93
CA ILE A 126 2.61 10.98 0.96
C ILE A 126 3.55 10.90 -0.24
N LEU A 127 4.05 12.03 -0.77
CA LEU A 127 5.04 12.00 -1.85
C LEU A 127 6.32 11.29 -1.41
N SER A 128 6.81 11.55 -0.19
CA SER A 128 7.98 10.87 0.38
C SER A 128 7.82 9.35 0.45
N HIS A 129 6.63 8.85 0.84
CA HIS A 129 6.33 7.42 0.80
C HIS A 129 6.30 6.85 -0.62
N ILE A 130 5.78 7.60 -1.61
CA ILE A 130 5.82 7.17 -3.02
C ILE A 130 7.27 7.09 -3.51
N LEU A 131 8.10 8.07 -3.19
CA LEU A 131 9.52 8.10 -3.57
C LEU A 131 10.29 6.95 -2.92
N ASN A 132 10.06 6.69 -1.64
CA ASN A 132 10.63 5.55 -0.93
C ASN A 132 10.27 4.22 -1.61
N ALA A 133 8.99 4.03 -1.95
CA ALA A 133 8.50 2.84 -2.62
C ALA A 133 9.10 2.68 -4.02
N LEU A 134 9.21 3.76 -4.79
CA LEU A 134 9.79 3.76 -6.13
C LEU A 134 11.26 3.32 -6.07
N LEU A 135 12.08 3.99 -5.24
CA LEU A 135 13.52 3.72 -5.12
C LEU A 135 13.82 2.32 -4.56
N SER A 136 13.05 1.87 -3.57
CA SER A 136 13.26 0.60 -2.86
C SER A 136 12.69 -0.61 -3.60
N SER A 137 11.94 -0.40 -4.68
CA SER A 137 11.35 -1.50 -5.47
C SER A 137 12.24 -2.01 -6.61
N ALA A 138 13.31 -1.28 -6.95
CA ALA A 138 14.28 -1.70 -7.95
C ALA A 138 15.16 -2.85 -7.44
N HIS A 139 15.79 -3.58 -8.36
CA HIS A 139 16.77 -4.62 -8.02
C HIS A 139 18.12 -4.00 -7.65
N ILE A 140 18.14 -3.32 -6.51
CA ILE A 140 19.28 -2.59 -5.96
C ILE A 140 19.39 -2.84 -4.46
N SER A 141 20.57 -2.59 -3.90
CA SER A 141 20.76 -2.70 -2.45
C SER A 141 19.88 -1.69 -1.70
N HIS A 142 19.33 -2.12 -0.56
CA HIS A 142 18.52 -1.28 0.31
C HIS A 142 19.29 -0.05 0.82
N HIS A 143 20.61 -0.15 1.06
CA HIS A 143 21.42 1.00 1.48
C HIS A 143 21.53 2.06 0.37
N ILE A 144 21.62 1.65 -0.91
CA ILE A 144 21.67 2.60 -2.04
C ILE A 144 20.30 3.25 -2.24
N ALA A 145 19.22 2.47 -2.20
CA ALA A 145 17.87 3.01 -2.26
C ALA A 145 17.60 4.02 -1.13
N ARG A 146 18.09 3.71 0.08
CA ARG A 146 17.98 4.58 1.25
C ARG A 146 18.80 5.86 1.08
N SER A 147 20.05 5.75 0.64
CA SER A 147 20.93 6.89 0.34
C SER A 147 20.29 7.82 -0.70
N ALA A 148 19.75 7.25 -1.77
CA ALA A 148 19.06 8.00 -2.82
C ALA A 148 17.82 8.74 -2.29
N LEU A 149 17.03 8.09 -1.44
CA LEU A 149 15.88 8.74 -0.81
C LEU A 149 16.34 9.93 0.05
N LEU A 150 17.31 9.73 0.94
CA LEU A 150 17.83 10.79 1.81
C LEU A 150 18.37 11.97 0.99
N ASN A 151 19.07 11.70 -0.12
CA ASN A 151 19.58 12.77 -0.98
C ASN A 151 18.44 13.57 -1.62
N LEU A 152 17.40 12.90 -2.15
CA LEU A 152 16.22 13.59 -2.68
C LEU A 152 15.51 14.43 -1.60
N MET A 153 15.37 13.91 -0.38
CA MET A 153 14.71 14.62 0.73
C MET A 153 15.51 15.85 1.15
N LYS A 154 16.83 15.74 1.26
CA LYS A 154 17.75 16.84 1.54
C LYS A 154 17.62 17.99 0.53
N HIS A 155 17.36 17.66 -0.74
CA HIS A 155 17.15 18.63 -1.81
C HIS A 155 15.67 19.06 -1.98
N GLY A 156 14.78 18.69 -1.07
CA GLY A 156 13.39 19.16 -1.05
C GLY A 156 12.45 18.47 -2.06
N TYR A 157 12.82 17.32 -2.61
CA TYR A 157 12.01 16.63 -3.64
C TYR A 157 10.73 15.98 -3.07
N TYR A 158 10.53 16.01 -1.74
CA TYR A 158 9.24 15.72 -1.11
C TYR A 158 8.17 16.77 -1.42
N ASP A 159 8.56 17.98 -1.84
CA ASP A 159 7.63 18.99 -2.34
C ASP A 159 7.40 18.80 -3.84
N LEU A 160 6.13 18.67 -4.23
CA LEU A 160 5.75 18.48 -5.62
C LEU A 160 6.18 19.66 -6.51
N LYS A 161 6.22 20.89 -6.00
CA LYS A 161 6.64 22.05 -6.80
C LYS A 161 8.11 21.93 -7.17
N THR A 162 8.96 21.61 -6.19
CA THR A 162 10.39 21.35 -6.38
C THR A 162 10.62 20.19 -7.35
N LEU A 163 9.97 19.04 -7.13
CA LEU A 163 10.08 17.87 -8.01
C LEU A 163 9.68 18.21 -9.45
N LYS A 164 8.59 18.96 -9.65
CA LYS A 164 8.09 19.34 -10.97
C LYS A 164 8.98 20.37 -11.68
N ALA A 165 9.59 21.30 -10.92
CA ALA A 165 10.48 22.32 -11.47
C ALA A 165 11.83 21.73 -11.90
N SER A 166 12.24 20.62 -11.28
CA SER A 166 13.51 19.96 -11.62
C SER A 166 13.57 19.47 -13.06
N THR A 167 14.75 19.55 -13.64
CA THR A 167 15.11 18.98 -14.94
C THR A 167 15.46 17.51 -14.81
N TRP A 168 15.47 16.80 -15.93
CA TRP A 168 15.93 15.41 -15.96
C TRP A 168 17.40 15.28 -15.54
N LYS A 169 18.26 16.22 -15.94
CA LYS A 169 19.70 16.22 -15.61
C LYS A 169 19.94 16.41 -14.11
N GLU A 170 19.22 17.32 -13.45
CA GLU A 170 19.34 17.51 -12.00
C GLU A 170 18.93 16.25 -11.23
N ARG A 171 17.85 15.57 -11.67
CA ARG A 171 17.43 14.31 -11.07
C ARG A 171 18.46 13.20 -11.22
N VAL A 172 19.07 13.08 -12.40
CA VAL A 172 20.18 12.13 -12.63
C VAL A 172 21.35 12.44 -11.70
N ALA A 173 21.78 13.70 -11.64
CA ALA A 173 22.91 14.11 -10.80
C ALA A 173 22.71 13.75 -9.32
N LEU A 174 21.52 13.99 -8.76
CA LEU A 174 21.21 13.63 -7.37
C LEU A 174 21.16 12.10 -7.14
N LEU A 175 20.70 11.33 -8.13
CA LEU A 175 20.68 9.87 -8.06
C LEU A 175 22.11 9.31 -8.15
N ASP A 176 22.96 9.88 -9.01
CA ASP A 176 24.37 9.50 -9.15
C ASP A 176 25.19 9.81 -7.89
N GLU A 177 25.00 10.99 -7.30
CA GLU A 177 25.64 11.37 -6.03
C GLU A 177 25.34 10.37 -4.91
N ALA A 178 24.13 9.80 -4.92
CA ALA A 178 23.72 8.79 -3.95
C ALA A 178 24.14 7.36 -4.30
N GLY A 179 24.86 7.15 -5.42
CA GLY A 179 25.30 5.83 -5.89
C GLY A 179 24.23 5.03 -6.63
N TYR A 180 23.11 5.64 -7.02
CA TYR A 180 21.99 4.98 -7.72
C TYR A 180 22.23 4.85 -9.24
N ALA A 181 23.50 4.80 -9.68
CA ALA A 181 23.93 4.90 -11.08
C ALA A 181 23.42 3.79 -12.03
N ARG A 182 22.94 2.66 -11.50
CA ARG A 182 22.40 1.57 -12.35
C ARG A 182 21.07 1.97 -13.01
N TYR A 183 20.28 2.80 -12.32
CA TYR A 183 18.89 3.11 -12.69
C TYR A 183 18.60 4.62 -12.66
N ASP A 184 19.61 5.44 -12.43
CA ASP A 184 19.58 6.91 -12.43
C ASP A 184 18.76 7.51 -13.59
N PHE A 185 19.02 7.11 -14.84
CA PHE A 185 18.38 7.67 -16.03
C PHE A 185 16.89 7.30 -16.10
N SER A 186 16.57 6.02 -15.83
CA SER A 186 15.19 5.53 -15.80
C SER A 186 14.41 6.16 -14.66
N THR A 187 14.98 6.19 -13.46
CA THR A 187 14.35 6.74 -12.26
C THR A 187 14.18 8.25 -12.38
N ALA A 188 15.15 8.99 -12.92
CA ALA A 188 14.97 10.41 -13.23
C ALA A 188 13.82 10.67 -14.22
N THR A 189 13.58 9.76 -15.15
CA THR A 189 12.43 9.83 -16.06
C THR A 189 11.12 9.53 -15.31
N GLU A 190 11.10 8.52 -14.46
CA GLU A 190 9.94 8.12 -13.66
C GLU A 190 9.52 9.20 -12.66
N LEU A 191 10.47 9.85 -12.00
CA LEU A 191 10.24 10.99 -11.11
C LEU A 191 9.55 12.16 -11.82
N GLY A 192 9.96 12.50 -13.04
CA GLY A 192 9.29 13.52 -13.86
C GLY A 192 7.88 13.10 -14.29
N LYS A 193 7.69 11.82 -14.62
CA LYS A 193 6.36 11.26 -14.94
C LYS A 193 5.44 11.25 -13.73
N LEU A 194 5.96 10.94 -12.53
CA LEU A 194 5.24 11.01 -11.27
C LEU A 194 4.72 12.43 -11.02
N ALA A 195 5.57 13.45 -11.16
CA ALA A 195 5.15 14.84 -10.99
C ALA A 195 4.01 15.22 -11.96
N THR A 196 4.13 14.78 -13.22
CA THR A 196 3.10 15.01 -14.25
C THR A 196 1.79 14.29 -13.94
N LEU A 197 1.86 13.04 -13.48
CA LEU A 197 0.70 12.24 -13.08
C LEU A 197 -0.03 12.86 -11.90
N VAL A 198 0.69 13.29 -10.86
CA VAL A 198 0.10 13.95 -9.69
C VAL A 198 -0.56 15.27 -10.06
N LYS A 199 0.10 16.08 -10.91
CA LYS A 199 -0.51 17.32 -11.44
C LYS A 199 -1.82 17.03 -12.16
N ASN A 200 -1.80 16.14 -13.15
CA ASN A 200 -2.90 15.98 -14.08
C ASN A 200 -4.09 15.22 -13.48
N LYS A 201 -3.84 14.18 -12.69
CA LYS A 201 -4.90 13.32 -12.14
C LYS A 201 -5.33 13.69 -10.72
N TYR A 202 -4.40 14.22 -9.93
CA TYR A 202 -4.60 14.49 -8.50
C TYR A 202 -4.51 15.97 -8.14
N GLY A 203 -4.53 16.87 -9.14
CA GLY A 203 -4.65 18.32 -8.92
C GLY A 203 -3.50 18.93 -8.13
N ASN A 204 -2.29 18.42 -8.29
CA ASN A 204 -1.08 18.80 -7.53
C ASN A 204 -1.07 18.38 -6.05
N VAL A 205 -1.95 17.46 -5.63
CA VAL A 205 -2.03 17.02 -4.24
C VAL A 205 -1.82 15.49 -4.18
N PRO A 206 -0.59 15.00 -3.93
CA PRO A 206 -0.29 13.57 -3.81
C PRO A 206 -1.21 12.82 -2.85
N SER A 207 -1.61 13.44 -1.73
CA SER A 207 -2.51 12.81 -0.76
C SER A 207 -3.89 12.46 -1.34
N ARG A 208 -4.35 13.11 -2.43
CA ARG A 208 -5.59 12.70 -3.14
C ARG A 208 -5.49 11.32 -3.79
N MET A 209 -4.30 10.72 -3.91
CA MET A 209 -4.17 9.31 -4.27
C MET A 209 -4.81 8.41 -3.20
N LEU A 210 -4.76 8.83 -1.93
CA LEU A 210 -5.41 8.17 -0.81
C LEU A 210 -6.88 8.59 -0.69
N HIS A 211 -7.23 9.84 -0.98
CA HIS A 211 -8.62 10.29 -0.87
C HIS A 211 -9.42 10.08 -2.17
N SER A 212 -10.42 9.21 -2.13
CA SER A 212 -11.51 9.23 -3.11
C SER A 212 -12.85 9.05 -2.41
N PRO A 213 -13.97 9.48 -3.02
CA PRO A 213 -15.31 9.19 -2.50
C PRO A 213 -15.53 7.68 -2.29
N GLN A 214 -15.07 6.86 -3.24
CA GLN A 214 -15.11 5.41 -3.16
C GLN A 214 -14.19 4.88 -2.04
N PHE A 215 -13.03 5.50 -1.84
CA PHE A 215 -12.09 5.14 -0.78
C PHE A 215 -12.65 5.50 0.61
N SER A 216 -13.17 6.71 0.78
CA SER A 216 -13.77 7.17 2.05
C SER A 216 -14.93 6.25 2.46
N ALA A 217 -15.81 5.87 1.52
CA ALA A 217 -16.88 4.91 1.77
C ALA A 217 -16.38 3.53 2.25
N CYS A 218 -15.19 3.10 1.80
CA CYS A 218 -14.58 1.84 2.23
C CYS A 218 -14.06 1.88 3.69
N PHE A 219 -13.91 3.06 4.30
CA PHE A 219 -13.41 3.17 5.67
C PHE A 219 -14.47 3.62 6.67
N ILE A 220 -15.63 4.12 6.20
CA ILE A 220 -16.76 4.48 7.09
C ILE A 220 -17.37 3.23 7.75
N ARG A 221 -17.45 2.10 7.04
CA ARG A 221 -18.05 0.87 7.57
C ARG A 221 -17.06 -0.10 8.20
N ALA A 222 -15.75 0.19 8.11
CA ALA A 222 -14.62 -0.55 8.71
C ALA A 222 -14.71 -2.09 8.65
N SER A 223 -15.46 -2.65 7.71
CA SER A 223 -15.57 -4.10 7.56
C SER A 223 -14.33 -4.61 6.82
N ARG A 224 -13.93 -5.85 7.09
CA ARG A 224 -12.78 -6.48 6.41
C ARG A 224 -12.89 -6.42 4.88
N LEU A 225 -14.12 -6.55 4.36
CA LEU A 225 -14.40 -6.50 2.92
C LEU A 225 -14.15 -5.09 2.35
N ASP A 226 -14.46 -4.06 3.12
CA ASP A 226 -14.25 -2.68 2.70
C ASP A 226 -12.76 -2.29 2.72
N LEU A 227 -12.00 -2.71 3.73
CA LEU A 227 -10.54 -2.53 3.75
C LEU A 227 -9.87 -3.21 2.55
N ALA A 228 -10.28 -4.44 2.21
CA ALA A 228 -9.77 -5.15 1.04
C ALA A 228 -10.05 -4.40 -0.27
N ARG A 229 -11.25 -3.83 -0.39
CA ARG A 229 -11.65 -3.01 -1.55
C ARG A 229 -10.85 -1.71 -1.63
N GLY A 230 -10.68 -1.00 -0.51
CA GLY A 230 -9.86 0.21 -0.43
C GLY A 230 -8.42 -0.06 -0.83
N ARG A 231 -7.81 -1.13 -0.31
CA ARG A 231 -6.47 -1.58 -0.72
C ARG A 231 -6.42 -1.88 -2.21
N LYS A 232 -7.37 -2.64 -2.77
CA LYS A 232 -7.40 -2.94 -4.21
C LYS A 232 -7.39 -1.67 -5.07
N LEU A 233 -8.22 -0.69 -4.75
CA LEU A 233 -8.25 0.59 -5.46
C LEU A 233 -6.92 1.35 -5.34
N LEU A 234 -6.31 1.36 -4.16
CA LEU A 234 -5.00 1.97 -3.95
C LEU A 234 -3.91 1.27 -4.77
N LYS A 235 -3.93 -0.07 -4.83
CA LYS A 235 -3.02 -0.86 -5.68
C LYS A 235 -3.15 -0.46 -7.14
N GLU A 236 -4.38 -0.30 -7.66
CA GLU A 236 -4.62 0.12 -9.05
C GLU A 236 -4.04 1.52 -9.32
N ARG A 237 -4.22 2.47 -8.40
CA ARG A 237 -3.66 3.84 -8.52
C ARG A 237 -2.14 3.86 -8.48
N LEU A 238 -1.54 3.10 -7.56
CA LEU A 238 -0.08 3.03 -7.43
C LEU A 238 0.59 2.39 -8.65
N LYS A 239 -0.08 1.43 -9.32
CA LYS A 239 0.41 0.84 -10.58
C LYS A 239 0.53 1.84 -11.73
N GLU A 240 -0.17 2.97 -11.67
CA GLU A 240 -0.05 4.03 -12.67
C GLU A 240 1.26 4.82 -12.53
N VAL A 241 1.84 4.83 -11.33
CA VAL A 241 3.16 5.40 -11.09
C VAL A 241 4.21 4.50 -11.73
N LYS A 242 4.85 4.99 -12.79
CA LYS A 242 5.95 4.27 -13.45
C LYS A 242 7.09 4.05 -12.45
N GLY A 243 7.68 2.86 -12.48
CA GLY A 243 8.66 2.39 -11.51
C GLY A 243 8.06 1.63 -10.33
N ILE A 244 6.77 1.77 -10.02
CA ILE A 244 6.14 1.08 -8.88
C ILE A 244 5.51 -0.25 -9.33
N GLY A 245 6.20 -1.34 -9.04
CA GLY A 245 5.71 -2.72 -9.20
C GLY A 245 4.96 -3.26 -7.98
N PRO A 246 4.58 -4.55 -7.97
CA PRO A 246 3.91 -5.21 -6.84
C PRO A 246 4.65 -5.03 -5.51
N LEU A 247 5.99 -5.11 -5.53
CA LEU A 247 6.82 -4.87 -4.35
C LEU A 247 6.73 -3.42 -3.84
N GLY A 248 6.85 -2.44 -4.74
CA GLY A 248 6.75 -1.03 -4.35
C GLY A 248 5.40 -0.70 -3.72
N ILE A 249 4.33 -1.35 -4.19
CA ILE A 249 2.99 -1.23 -3.58
C ILE A 249 2.97 -1.76 -2.15
N GLU A 250 3.59 -2.92 -1.89
CA GLU A 250 3.68 -3.47 -0.53
C GLU A 250 4.49 -2.54 0.39
N ILE A 251 5.64 -2.03 -0.08
CA ILE A 251 6.47 -1.07 0.65
C ILE A 251 5.68 0.21 0.96
N PHE A 252 4.95 0.74 -0.04
CA PHE A 252 4.12 1.93 0.15
C PHE A 252 3.06 1.71 1.23
N ILE A 253 2.26 0.63 1.12
CA ILE A 253 1.17 0.36 2.07
C ILE A 253 1.72 0.08 3.47
N SER A 254 2.79 -0.71 3.57
CA SER A 254 3.46 -1.03 4.84
C SER A 254 3.94 0.22 5.57
N THR A 255 4.52 1.19 4.85
CA THR A 255 5.07 2.40 5.47
C THR A 255 4.01 3.48 5.73
N VAL A 256 3.02 3.62 4.83
CA VAL A 256 2.01 4.69 4.93
C VAL A 256 0.89 4.37 5.94
N GLN A 257 0.72 3.10 6.36
CA GLN A 257 -0.36 2.71 7.27
C GLN A 257 -0.31 3.43 8.63
N TRP A 258 0.86 3.93 9.04
CA TRP A 258 1.00 4.75 10.24
C TRP A 258 0.30 6.10 10.12
N VAL A 259 0.62 6.85 9.06
CA VAL A 259 0.04 8.17 8.78
C VAL A 259 -1.38 8.09 8.22
N TRP A 260 -1.76 6.90 7.76
CA TRP A 260 -3.10 6.57 7.26
C TRP A 260 -3.62 5.27 7.91
N PRO A 261 -4.05 5.30 9.19
CA PRO A 261 -4.45 4.12 9.96
C PRO A 261 -5.54 3.27 9.33
N SER A 262 -6.35 3.85 8.45
CA SER A 262 -7.38 3.11 7.71
C SER A 262 -6.80 1.95 6.87
N LEU A 263 -5.53 2.00 6.48
CA LEU A 263 -4.86 0.91 5.76
C LEU A 263 -4.35 -0.20 6.68
N CYS A 264 -4.30 0.02 7.99
CA CYS A 264 -3.88 -0.94 9.00
C CYS A 264 -4.93 -2.07 9.16
N PRO A 265 -4.54 -3.33 9.45
CA PRO A 265 -3.17 -3.83 9.56
C PRO A 265 -2.63 -4.39 8.24
N PHE A 266 -1.37 -4.11 7.93
CA PHE A 266 -0.70 -4.62 6.74
C PHE A 266 0.75 -5.04 7.03
N LEU A 267 1.13 -6.23 6.55
CA LEU A 267 2.53 -6.67 6.43
C LEU A 267 2.79 -7.04 4.97
N GLY A 268 3.98 -6.68 4.48
CA GLY A 268 4.46 -7.13 3.18
C GLY A 268 4.59 -8.65 3.14
N SER A 269 4.49 -9.24 1.96
CA SER A 269 4.54 -10.70 1.77
C SER A 269 5.82 -11.31 2.34
N ARG A 270 6.96 -10.66 2.12
CA ARG A 270 8.28 -11.10 2.62
C ARG A 270 8.45 -10.90 4.13
N ASP A 271 7.88 -9.83 4.67
CA ASP A 271 7.96 -9.56 6.11
C ASP A 271 7.05 -10.51 6.88
N LEU A 272 5.90 -10.89 6.31
CA LEU A 272 5.03 -11.93 6.84
C LEU A 272 5.68 -13.32 6.83
N GLN A 273 6.50 -13.63 5.81
CA GLN A 273 7.29 -14.87 5.80
C GLN A 273 8.30 -14.89 6.95
N VAL A 274 8.97 -13.77 7.22
CA VAL A 274 9.88 -13.67 8.36
C VAL A 274 9.12 -13.76 9.68
N ALA A 275 7.97 -13.09 9.80
CA ALA A 275 7.10 -13.21 10.97
C ALA A 275 6.69 -14.66 11.24
N GLU A 276 6.37 -15.43 10.20
CA GLU A 276 6.11 -16.86 10.34
C GLU A 276 7.35 -17.63 10.82
N GLN A 277 8.52 -17.38 10.21
CA GLN A 277 9.77 -18.06 10.56
C GLN A 277 10.15 -17.87 12.03
N ILE A 278 9.97 -16.67 12.57
CA ILE A 278 10.28 -16.35 13.98
C ILE A 278 9.15 -16.72 14.96
N GLY A 279 8.07 -17.34 14.47
CA GLY A 279 6.99 -17.89 15.30
C GLY A 279 5.82 -16.95 15.61
N LEU A 280 5.70 -15.78 14.95
CA LEU A 280 4.52 -14.90 15.08
C LEU A 280 3.30 -15.38 14.26
N GLY A 281 3.53 -16.28 13.32
CA GLY A 281 2.51 -16.86 12.46
C GLY A 281 2.20 -16.05 11.19
N LYS A 282 1.17 -16.48 10.47
CA LYS A 282 0.77 -15.95 9.14
C LYS A 282 -0.46 -15.05 9.16
N ASP A 283 -1.20 -14.98 10.27
CA ASP A 283 -2.42 -14.15 10.36
C ASP A 283 -2.08 -12.74 10.82
N VAL A 284 -2.04 -11.81 9.87
CA VAL A 284 -1.80 -10.38 10.11
C VAL A 284 -2.79 -9.78 11.11
N ASN A 285 -4.05 -10.25 11.15
CA ASN A 285 -5.01 -9.74 12.13
C ASN A 285 -4.70 -10.26 13.53
N ALA A 286 -4.33 -11.54 13.67
CA ALA A 286 -3.93 -12.09 14.96
C ALA A 286 -2.70 -11.36 15.53
N ILE A 287 -1.70 -11.08 14.69
CA ILE A 287 -0.54 -10.27 15.05
C ILE A 287 -0.99 -8.86 15.48
N TYR A 288 -1.94 -8.26 14.77
CA TYR A 288 -2.46 -6.94 15.11
C TYR A 288 -3.27 -6.92 16.43
N GLU A 289 -3.96 -8.01 16.78
CA GLU A 289 -4.61 -8.14 18.10
C GLU A 289 -3.57 -8.20 19.23
N LEU A 290 -2.43 -8.87 19.02
CA LEU A 290 -1.33 -8.90 19.99
C LEU A 290 -0.72 -7.51 20.24
N LEU A 291 -0.86 -6.60 19.27
CA LEU A 291 -0.42 -5.21 19.34
C LEU A 291 -1.53 -4.26 19.82
N ASP A 292 -2.58 -4.77 20.49
CA ASP A 292 -3.76 -4.01 20.94
C ASP A 292 -4.42 -3.18 19.83
N ARG A 293 -4.32 -3.66 18.58
CA ARG A 293 -4.78 -2.93 17.39
C ARG A 293 -4.18 -1.53 17.27
N ASN A 294 -2.93 -1.33 17.68
CA ASN A 294 -2.25 -0.05 17.58
C ASN A 294 -1.53 0.12 16.21
N PRO A 295 -1.95 1.09 15.36
CA PRO A 295 -1.29 1.34 14.07
C PRO A 295 0.19 1.73 14.17
N GLU A 296 0.58 2.39 15.26
CA GLU A 296 1.98 2.78 15.51
C GLU A 296 2.86 1.55 15.69
N GLN A 297 2.43 0.65 16.58
CA GLN A 297 3.14 -0.59 16.87
C GLN A 297 3.18 -1.48 15.64
N MET A 298 2.09 -1.52 14.87
CA MET A 298 2.04 -2.26 13.60
C MET A 298 3.09 -1.75 12.60
N ALA A 299 3.25 -0.42 12.49
CA ALA A 299 4.25 0.17 11.61
C ALA A 299 5.68 -0.10 12.10
N LYS A 300 5.93 0.03 13.42
CA LYS A 300 7.22 -0.30 14.05
C LYS A 300 7.61 -1.76 13.80
N LEU A 301 6.67 -2.69 14.02
CA LEU A 301 6.86 -4.11 13.74
C LEU A 301 7.18 -4.36 12.25
N SER A 302 6.46 -3.70 11.34
CA SER A 302 6.73 -3.85 9.90
C SER A 302 8.13 -3.38 9.51
N ILE A 303 8.63 -2.31 10.11
CA ILE A 303 10.01 -1.82 9.91
C ILE A 303 11.02 -2.80 10.52
N ALA A 304 10.78 -3.27 11.75
CA ALA A 304 11.65 -4.22 12.41
C ALA A 304 11.81 -5.52 11.60
N LEU A 305 10.69 -6.11 11.14
CA LEU A 305 10.70 -7.28 10.26
C LEU A 305 11.44 -7.02 8.94
N THR A 306 11.30 -5.82 8.36
CA THR A 306 12.02 -5.43 7.16
C THR A 306 13.54 -5.36 7.42
N LYS A 307 13.97 -4.76 8.54
CA LYS A 307 15.39 -4.64 8.89
C LYS A 307 16.03 -6.00 9.11
N ILE A 308 15.47 -6.84 9.98
CA ILE A 308 16.05 -8.17 10.25
C ILE A 308 16.11 -9.03 8.98
N ARG A 309 15.16 -8.85 8.05
CA ARG A 309 15.18 -9.54 6.75
C ARG A 309 16.30 -9.05 5.84
N LEU A 310 16.55 -7.74 5.81
CA LEU A 310 17.57 -7.13 4.95
C LEU A 310 18.98 -7.31 5.51
N GLU A 311 19.12 -7.30 6.83
CA GLU A 311 20.38 -7.47 7.57
C GLU A 311 20.69 -8.94 7.88
N LYS A 312 19.73 -9.85 7.64
CA LYS A 312 19.82 -11.30 7.87
C LYS A 312 19.92 -11.70 9.35
N HIS A 313 19.36 -10.88 10.25
CA HIS A 313 19.31 -11.11 11.69
C HIS A 313 18.08 -11.93 12.13
N SER A 314 17.30 -12.50 11.20
CA SER A 314 16.10 -13.28 11.55
C SER A 314 16.40 -14.51 12.42
N GLN A 315 17.63 -15.01 12.41
CA GLN A 315 18.05 -16.15 13.24
C GLN A 315 18.08 -15.82 14.75
N GLU A 316 18.30 -14.57 15.13
CA GLU A 316 18.35 -14.11 16.53
C GLU A 316 17.00 -14.22 17.25
N PHE A 317 15.92 -14.47 16.50
CA PHE A 317 14.54 -14.51 16.99
C PHE A 317 13.87 -15.87 16.77
N LEU A 318 14.62 -16.91 16.38
CA LEU A 318 14.09 -18.27 16.18
C LEU A 318 13.89 -19.05 17.49
N GLU A 319 14.53 -18.62 18.58
CA GLU A 319 14.42 -19.20 19.93
C GLU A 319 13.16 -18.72 20.68
#